data_AF-A0A8H3HCZ2-F1
#
_entry.id   AF-A0A8H3HCZ2-F1
#
_cell.length_a   1.000
_cell.length_b   1.000
_cell.length_c   1.000
_cell.angle_alpha   90.00
_cell.angle_beta   90.00
_cell.angle_gamma   90.00
#
_symmetry.space_group_name_H-M   'P 1'
#
loop_
_entity.id
_entity.type
_entity.pdbx_description
1 polymer ?
#
loop_
_entity_poly.entity_id
_entity_poly.type
_entity_poly.pdbx_seq_one_letter_code
_entity_poly.pdbx_strand_id
1 'polypeptide(L)'
;QPVESSESKKEEEEVEEPKLNIVSSVGLLVAITVLVAFTAEYLVDSIDGLTSGGSISKEFVGLILLPIVGNAAEHVTAVTVSVKDKLDLSIGVAVGSSIQIALFVIPLLVVIAWGMGKPLTLLNDPFESVVLFLSVLVVNYVVSDGKSNWLEGFILMMLYVIIAVAFWY
;
A
#
# COMPACT_ATOMS: atom_id res chain seq x y z
N GLN A 1 30.16 -29.36 32.87
CA GLN A 1 29.98 -27.90 33.04
C GLN A 1 28.54 -27.59 32.62
N PRO A 2 27.75 -26.92 33.47
CA PRO A 2 26.31 -26.84 33.29
C PRO A 2 25.91 -25.69 32.34
N VAL A 3 24.97 -26.00 31.46
CA VAL A 3 23.82 -25.19 31.02
C VAL A 3 24.06 -23.67 30.98
N GLU A 4 24.50 -23.17 29.82
CA GLU A 4 24.34 -21.75 29.49
C GLU A 4 23.02 -21.59 28.71
N SER A 5 21.97 -21.44 29.52
CA SER A 5 20.73 -20.70 29.29
C SER A 5 20.47 -20.19 27.87
N SER A 6 19.44 -20.79 27.29
CA SER A 6 18.51 -20.16 26.35
C SER A 6 18.15 -18.72 26.76
N GLU A 7 18.75 -17.74 26.11
CA GLU A 7 18.14 -16.42 25.98
C GLU A 7 17.38 -16.37 24.66
N SER A 8 16.22 -17.03 24.63
CA SER A 8 15.14 -16.56 23.77
C SER A 8 14.73 -15.20 24.33
N LYS A 9 15.26 -14.11 23.76
CA LYS A 9 14.60 -12.80 23.82
C LYS A 9 13.22 -13.00 23.21
N LYS A 10 12.25 -13.35 24.06
CA LYS A 10 10.84 -13.11 23.76
C LYS A 10 10.75 -11.60 23.69
N GLU A 11 10.56 -11.09 22.49
CA GLU A 11 9.98 -9.77 22.34
C GLU A 11 8.69 -9.76 23.15
N GLU A 12 8.67 -9.00 24.23
CA GLU A 12 7.42 -8.62 24.87
C GLU A 12 6.66 -7.82 23.82
N GLU A 13 5.69 -8.44 23.16
CA GLU A 13 4.61 -7.72 22.52
C GLU A 13 3.94 -6.92 23.64
N GLU A 14 4.25 -5.62 23.73
CA GLU A 14 3.47 -4.66 24.50
C GLU A 14 2.01 -4.84 24.04
N VAL A 15 1.20 -5.49 24.88
CA VAL A 15 -0.22 -5.66 24.62
C VAL A 15 -0.82 -4.26 24.65
N GLU A 16 -1.09 -3.69 23.47
CA GLU A 16 -1.73 -2.40 23.37
C GLU A 16 -3.10 -2.47 24.06
N GLU A 17 -3.22 -1.81 25.22
CA GLU A 17 -4.50 -1.73 25.91
C GLU A 17 -5.51 -0.95 25.06
N PRO A 18 -6.73 -1.48 24.86
CA PRO A 18 -7.73 -0.82 24.03
C PRO A 18 -8.14 0.52 24.64
N LYS A 19 -7.72 1.61 23.99
CA LYS A 19 -7.97 2.99 24.45
C LYS A 19 -9.41 3.46 24.24
N LEU A 20 -10.23 2.73 23.48
CA LEU A 20 -11.59 3.11 23.11
C LEU A 20 -12.59 1.97 23.34
N ASN A 21 -13.77 2.33 23.85
CA ASN A 21 -14.92 1.41 23.93
C ASN A 21 -15.46 1.10 22.52
N ILE A 22 -15.94 -0.11 22.30
CA ILE A 22 -16.43 -0.63 21.01
C ILE A 22 -17.44 0.32 20.36
N VAL A 23 -18.39 0.85 21.13
CA VAL A 23 -19.41 1.78 20.60
C VAL A 23 -18.77 3.07 20.08
N SER A 24 -17.79 3.60 20.80
CA SER A 24 -17.03 4.78 20.39
C SER A 24 -16.17 4.49 19.16
N SER A 25 -15.53 3.32 19.10
CA SER A 25 -14.74 2.89 17.94
C SER A 25 -15.59 2.72 16.68
N VAL A 26 -16.75 2.08 16.78
CA VAL A 26 -17.69 1.92 15.66
C VAL A 26 -18.26 3.27 15.24
N GLY A 27 -18.65 4.12 16.19
CA GLY A 27 -19.14 5.47 15.90
C GLY A 27 -18.09 6.32 15.17
N LEU A 28 -16.84 6.26 15.62
CA LEU A 28 -15.72 6.96 14.99
C LEU A 28 -15.40 6.40 13.60
N LEU A 29 -15.41 5.07 13.43
CA LEU A 29 -15.19 4.43 12.14
C LEU A 29 -16.21 4.92 11.10
N VAL A 30 -17.51 4.86 11.43
CA VAL A 30 -18.58 5.33 10.54
C VAL A 30 -18.40 6.82 10.22
N ALA A 31 -18.11 7.65 11.21
CA ALA A 31 -17.91 9.08 11.00
C ALA A 31 -16.74 9.38 10.05
N ILE A 32 -15.59 8.72 10.25
CA ILE A 32 -14.43 8.88 9.38
C ILE A 32 -14.72 8.35 7.98
N THR A 33 -15.39 7.18 7.84
CA THR A 33 -15.76 6.64 6.53
C THR A 33 -16.63 7.61 5.74
N VAL A 34 -17.60 8.27 6.38
CA VAL A 34 -18.45 9.28 5.73
C VAL A 34 -17.63 10.49 5.30
N LEU A 35 -16.75 11.01 6.17
CA LEU A 35 -15.86 12.12 5.83
C LEU A 35 -14.94 11.78 4.66
N VAL A 36 -14.33 10.59 4.68
CA VAL A 36 -13.48 10.10 3.60
C VAL A 36 -14.26 10.01 2.29
N ALA A 37 -15.50 9.50 2.33
CA ALA A 37 -16.35 9.42 1.14
C ALA A 37 -16.62 10.80 0.51
N PHE A 38 -16.94 11.81 1.31
CA PHE A 38 -17.10 13.19 0.82
C PHE A 38 -15.79 13.74 0.22
N THR A 39 -14.66 13.55 0.90
CA THR A 39 -13.38 14.03 0.38
C THR A 39 -12.92 13.28 -0.88
N ALA A 40 -13.29 12.00 -1.02
CA ALA A 40 -12.98 11.19 -2.19
C ALA A 40 -13.75 11.67 -3.42
N GLU A 41 -15.00 12.13 -3.26
CA GLU A 41 -15.78 12.74 -4.34
C GLU A 41 -15.09 14.02 -4.87
N TYR A 42 -14.74 14.93 -3.97
CA TYR A 42 -13.98 16.14 -4.35
C TYR A 42 -12.61 15.84 -4.94
N LEU A 43 -11.93 14.80 -4.46
CA LEU A 43 -10.66 14.36 -5.00
C LEU A 43 -10.82 13.90 -6.45
N VAL A 44 -11.80 13.05 -6.74
CA VAL A 44 -12.08 12.55 -8.10
C VAL A 44 -12.42 13.69 -9.05
N ASP A 45 -13.27 14.63 -8.63
CA ASP A 45 -13.60 15.82 -9.43
C ASP A 45 -12.36 16.68 -9.73
N SER A 46 -11.44 16.78 -8.77
CA SER A 46 -10.19 17.53 -8.94
C SER A 46 -9.22 16.90 -9.93
N ILE A 47 -9.29 15.57 -10.17
CA ILE A 47 -8.43 14.87 -11.14
C ILE A 47 -8.71 15.39 -12.55
N ASP A 48 -9.98 15.58 -12.92
CA ASP A 48 -10.34 16.11 -14.24
C ASP A 48 -9.84 17.55 -14.40
N GLY A 49 -9.95 18.37 -13.35
CA GLY A 49 -9.37 19.71 -13.31
C GLY A 49 -7.85 19.72 -13.49
N LEU A 50 -7.14 18.84 -12.76
CA LEU A 50 -5.68 18.73 -12.79
C LEU A 50 -5.15 18.25 -14.15
N THR A 51 -5.86 17.31 -14.79
CA THR A 51 -5.44 16.69 -16.05
C THR A 51 -5.90 17.44 -17.29
N SER A 52 -6.87 18.36 -17.17
CA SER A 52 -7.39 19.16 -18.28
C SER A 52 -6.34 20.02 -19.00
N GLY A 53 -5.30 20.46 -18.30
CA GLY A 53 -4.19 21.26 -18.86
C GLY A 53 -3.14 20.45 -19.63
N GLY A 54 -3.30 19.12 -19.72
CA GLY A 54 -2.41 18.22 -20.47
C GLY A 54 -0.99 18.05 -19.91
N SER A 55 -0.67 18.69 -18.78
CA SER A 55 0.67 18.61 -18.16
C SER A 55 0.87 17.35 -17.33
N ILE A 56 -0.21 16.71 -16.89
CA ILE A 56 -0.21 15.51 -16.05
C ILE A 56 -1.27 14.55 -16.61
N SER A 57 -0.90 13.29 -16.83
CA SER A 57 -1.81 12.25 -17.32
C SER A 57 -2.69 11.69 -16.18
N LYS A 58 -3.88 11.17 -16.51
CA LYS A 58 -4.76 10.53 -15.51
C LYS A 58 -4.11 9.27 -14.96
N GLU A 59 -3.34 8.60 -15.80
CA GLU A 59 -2.55 7.41 -15.51
C GLU A 59 -1.48 7.73 -14.45
N PHE A 60 -0.72 8.81 -14.60
CA PHE A 60 0.27 9.23 -13.59
C PHE A 60 -0.39 9.58 -12.25
N VAL A 61 -1.52 10.29 -12.28
CA VAL A 61 -2.28 10.61 -11.06
C VAL A 61 -2.75 9.32 -10.37
N GLY A 62 -3.35 8.41 -11.14
CA GLY A 62 -3.93 7.17 -10.64
C GLY A 62 -2.91 6.16 -10.12
N LEU A 63 -1.76 6.03 -10.78
CA LEU A 63 -0.74 5.02 -10.46
C LEU A 63 0.30 5.52 -9.46
N ILE A 64 0.65 6.81 -9.48
CA ILE A 64 1.73 7.35 -8.64
C ILE A 64 1.17 8.19 -7.50
N LEU A 65 0.33 9.19 -7.78
CA LEU A 65 -0.08 10.15 -6.74
C LEU A 65 -1.12 9.58 -5.77
N LEU A 66 -2.17 8.95 -6.29
CA LEU A 66 -3.25 8.42 -5.45
C LEU A 66 -2.78 7.34 -4.46
N PRO A 67 -1.96 6.34 -4.85
CA PRO A 67 -1.53 5.30 -3.93
C PRO A 67 -0.60 5.81 -2.82
N ILE A 68 0.22 6.84 -3.10
CA ILE A 68 1.07 7.46 -2.07
C ILE A 68 0.22 8.04 -0.94
N VAL A 69 -0.86 8.76 -1.28
CA VAL A 69 -1.75 9.38 -0.30
C VAL A 69 -2.66 8.34 0.34
N GLY A 70 -3.25 7.44 -0.45
CA GLY A 70 -4.17 6.40 0.01
C GLY A 70 -3.53 5.42 0.99
N ASN A 71 -2.25 5.09 0.80
CA ASN A 71 -1.53 4.12 1.62
C ASN A 71 -0.54 4.80 2.59
N ALA A 72 -0.60 6.12 2.75
CA ALA A 72 0.35 6.87 3.58
C ALA A 72 0.40 6.36 5.04
N ALA A 73 -0.76 6.06 5.63
CA ALA A 73 -0.83 5.54 7.00
C ALA A 73 -0.17 4.17 7.14
N GLU A 74 -0.33 3.30 6.14
CA GLU A 74 0.32 1.99 6.09
C GLU A 74 1.83 2.12 5.91
N HIS A 75 2.29 3.04 5.03
CA HIS A 75 3.71 3.34 4.86
C HIS A 75 4.34 3.85 6.15
N VAL A 76 3.69 4.77 6.86
CA VAL A 76 4.17 5.26 8.16
C VAL A 76 4.25 4.13 9.18
N THR A 77 3.25 3.25 9.20
CA THR A 77 3.24 2.08 10.09
C THR A 77 4.39 1.14 9.75
N ALA A 78 4.57 0.77 8.49
CA ALA A 78 5.64 -0.09 7.99
C ALA A 78 7.03 0.47 8.35
N VAL A 79 7.27 1.77 8.12
CA VAL A 79 8.54 2.42 8.49
C VAL A 79 8.74 2.43 10.00
N THR A 80 7.69 2.73 10.78
CA THR A 80 7.76 2.78 12.25
C THR A 80 8.11 1.41 12.84
N VAL A 81 7.53 0.33 12.32
CA VAL A 81 7.85 -1.03 12.79
C VAL A 81 9.23 -1.49 12.28
N SER A 82 9.65 -1.09 11.08
CA SER A 82 11.01 -1.35 10.57
C SER A 82 12.09 -0.69 11.43
N VAL A 83 11.88 0.55 11.88
CA VAL A 83 12.84 1.25 12.76
C VAL A 83 12.96 0.58 14.14
N LYS A 84 11.95 -0.18 14.55
CA LYS A 84 11.95 -1.00 15.77
C LYS A 84 12.56 -2.40 15.54
N ASP A 85 13.26 -2.61 14.43
CA ASP A 85 13.90 -3.87 14.05
C ASP A 85 12.91 -5.04 13.80
N LYS A 86 11.63 -4.71 13.53
CA LYS A 86 10.58 -5.69 13.25
C LYS A 86 10.30 -5.79 11.75
N LEU A 87 11.30 -6.23 10.98
CA LEU A 87 11.19 -6.32 9.51
C LEU A 87 10.10 -7.28 9.04
N ASP A 88 9.91 -8.42 9.71
CA ASP A 88 8.85 -9.38 9.35
C ASP A 88 7.46 -8.76 9.44
N LEU A 89 7.21 -7.94 10.47
CA LEU A 89 5.95 -7.22 10.63
C LEU A 89 5.78 -6.14 9.55
N SER A 90 6.86 -5.44 9.19
CA SER A 90 6.85 -4.44 8.12
C SER A 90 6.51 -5.04 6.76
N ILE A 91 7.18 -6.15 6.42
CA ILE A 91 6.92 -6.91 5.19
C ILE A 91 5.49 -7.45 5.21
N GLY A 92 5.02 -7.94 6.36
CA GLY A 92 3.64 -8.37 6.56
C GLY A 92 2.61 -7.27 6.24
N VAL A 93 2.85 -6.03 6.70
CA VAL A 93 1.99 -4.87 6.39
C VAL A 93 2.00 -4.57 4.88
N ALA A 94 3.18 -4.46 4.27
CA ALA A 94 3.32 -4.07 2.86
C ALA A 94 2.81 -5.13 1.87
N VAL A 95 3.24 -6.39 2.05
CA VAL A 95 2.85 -7.51 1.17
C VAL A 95 1.41 -7.91 1.43
N GLY A 96 0.97 -7.89 2.69
CA GLY A 96 -0.42 -8.17 3.06
C GLY A 96 -1.41 -7.20 2.41
N SER A 97 -1.14 -5.90 2.48
CA SER A 97 -1.93 -4.86 1.80
C SER A 97 -1.97 -5.07 0.27
N SER A 98 -0.81 -5.37 -0.33
CA SER A 98 -0.71 -5.66 -1.78
C SER A 98 -1.55 -6.89 -2.21
N ILE A 99 -1.48 -7.98 -1.43
CA ILE A 99 -2.28 -9.19 -1.68
C ILE A 99 -3.78 -8.90 -1.52
N GLN A 100 -4.18 -8.13 -0.49
CA GLN A 100 -5.56 -7.74 -0.28
C GLN A 100 -6.10 -6.92 -1.45
N ILE A 101 -5.32 -5.96 -1.96
CA ILE A 101 -5.72 -5.16 -3.12
C ILE A 101 -5.89 -6.05 -4.35
N ALA A 102 -4.92 -6.93 -4.63
CA ALA A 102 -4.91 -7.79 -5.81
C ALA A 102 -6.01 -8.87 -5.80
N LEU A 103 -6.21 -9.56 -4.68
CA LEU A 103 -7.11 -10.71 -4.59
C LEU A 103 -8.54 -10.36 -4.16
N PHE A 104 -8.73 -9.22 -3.48
CA PHE A 104 -10.04 -8.83 -2.96
C PHE A 104 -10.55 -7.53 -3.54
N VAL A 105 -9.81 -6.42 -3.37
CA VAL A 105 -10.32 -5.07 -3.72
C VAL A 105 -10.57 -4.95 -5.22
N ILE A 106 -9.59 -5.27 -6.06
CA ILE A 106 -9.72 -5.15 -7.52
C ILE A 106 -10.84 -6.06 -8.08
N PRO A 107 -10.90 -7.37 -7.76
CA PRO A 107 -12.00 -8.23 -8.23
C PRO A 107 -13.37 -7.76 -7.73
N LEU A 108 -13.47 -7.30 -6.48
CA LEU A 108 -14.72 -6.78 -5.93
C LEU A 108 -15.20 -5.54 -6.68
N LEU A 109 -14.28 -4.61 -7.01
CA LEU A 109 -14.60 -3.41 -7.78
C LEU A 109 -15.11 -3.76 -9.19
N VAL A 110 -14.54 -4.76 -9.85
CA VAL A 110 -15.01 -5.24 -11.16
C VAL A 110 -16.43 -5.80 -11.06
N VAL A 111 -16.72 -6.63 -10.05
CA VAL A 111 -18.07 -7.19 -9.84
C VAL A 111 -19.10 -6.09 -9.55
N ILE A 112 -18.75 -5.11 -8.71
CA ILE A 112 -19.62 -3.96 -8.42
C ILE A 112 -19.87 -3.14 -9.69
N ALA A 113 -18.84 -2.86 -10.49
CA ALA A 113 -18.97 -2.13 -11.73
C ALA A 113 -19.91 -2.84 -12.73
N TRP A 114 -19.80 -4.16 -12.85
CA TRP A 114 -20.72 -4.96 -13.66
C TRP A 114 -22.16 -4.88 -13.15
N GLY A 115 -22.37 -4.93 -11.83
CA GLY A 115 -23.69 -4.73 -11.21
C GLY A 115 -24.28 -3.34 -11.48
N MET A 116 -23.44 -2.33 -11.66
CA MET A 116 -23.83 -0.96 -12.02
C MET A 116 -23.92 -0.72 -13.54
N GLY A 117 -23.68 -1.75 -14.38
CA GLY A 117 -23.68 -1.63 -15.83
C GLY A 117 -22.50 -0.82 -16.41
N LYS A 118 -21.43 -0.61 -15.64
CA LYS A 118 -20.19 0.05 -16.11
C LYS A 118 -19.16 -0.98 -16.56
N PRO A 119 -18.56 -0.85 -17.76
CA PRO A 119 -17.56 -1.78 -18.25
C PRO A 119 -16.19 -1.50 -17.62
N LEU A 120 -15.98 -1.98 -16.38
CA LEU A 120 -14.63 -2.05 -15.79
C LEU A 120 -14.01 -3.41 -16.14
N THR A 121 -12.78 -3.39 -16.65
CA THR A 121 -12.05 -4.61 -17.04
C THR A 121 -10.72 -4.67 -16.30
N LEU A 122 -10.14 -5.86 -16.20
CA LEU A 122 -8.79 -6.10 -15.67
C LEU A 122 -7.71 -5.95 -16.76
N LEU A 123 -8.06 -5.33 -17.88
CA LEU A 123 -7.14 -5.13 -18.99
C LEU A 123 -6.38 -3.83 -18.74
N ASN A 124 -5.23 -3.98 -18.09
CA ASN A 124 -4.26 -2.90 -17.91
C ASN A 124 -3.51 -2.66 -19.23
N ASP A 125 -2.89 -1.49 -19.36
CA ASP A 125 -2.00 -1.24 -20.48
C ASP A 125 -0.85 -2.28 -20.49
N PRO A 126 -0.35 -2.72 -21.67
CA PRO A 126 0.81 -3.60 -21.73
C PRO A 126 2.01 -3.09 -20.94
N PHE A 127 2.24 -1.77 -20.91
CA PHE A 127 3.32 -1.16 -20.14
C PHE A 127 3.10 -1.33 -18.62
N GLU A 128 1.90 -1.02 -18.13
CA GLU A 128 1.51 -1.22 -16.72
C GLU A 128 1.66 -2.68 -16.29
N SER A 129 1.24 -3.60 -17.15
CA SER A 129 1.32 -5.03 -16.88
C SER A 129 2.77 -5.51 -16.74
N VAL A 130 3.67 -5.04 -17.61
CA VAL A 130 5.10 -5.37 -17.55
C VAL A 130 5.74 -4.77 -16.30
N VAL A 131 5.45 -3.50 -15.99
CA VAL A 131 5.99 -2.84 -14.79
C VAL A 131 5.53 -3.57 -13.53
N LEU A 132 4.23 -3.85 -13.40
CA LEU A 132 3.67 -4.58 -12.27
C LEU A 132 4.34 -5.95 -12.10
N PHE A 133 4.49 -6.70 -13.19
CA PHE A 133 5.14 -8.00 -13.18
C PHE A 133 6.59 -7.92 -12.70
N LEU A 134 7.37 -6.95 -13.22
CA LEU A 134 8.75 -6.72 -12.79
C LEU A 134 8.84 -6.28 -11.34
N SER A 135 7.94 -5.41 -10.87
CA SER A 135 7.88 -4.98 -9.47
C SER A 135 7.65 -6.16 -8.53
N VAL A 136 6.72 -7.06 -8.87
CA VAL A 136 6.46 -8.27 -8.07
C VAL A 136 7.69 -9.17 -8.03
N LEU A 137 8.37 -9.38 -9.17
CA LEU A 137 9.60 -10.19 -9.21
C LEU A 137 10.71 -9.60 -8.35
N VAL A 138 10.95 -8.29 -8.44
CA VAL A 138 12.00 -7.61 -7.67
C VAL A 138 11.68 -7.68 -6.18
N VAL A 139 10.45 -7.39 -5.77
CA VAL A 139 10.05 -7.47 -4.35
C VAL A 139 10.16 -8.90 -3.84
N ASN A 140 9.71 -9.89 -4.62
CA ASN A 140 9.83 -11.31 -4.23
C ASN A 140 11.30 -11.72 -4.05
N TYR A 141 12.18 -11.28 -4.95
CA TYR A 141 13.61 -11.55 -4.86
C TYR A 141 14.25 -10.91 -3.62
N VAL A 142 13.98 -9.63 -3.35
CA VAL A 142 14.53 -8.90 -2.20
C VAL A 142 14.02 -9.46 -0.87
N VAL A 143 12.78 -9.93 -0.80
CA VAL A 143 12.21 -10.50 0.43
C VAL A 143 12.64 -11.96 0.67
N SER A 144 13.11 -12.67 -0.36
CA SER A 144 13.36 -14.12 -0.33
C SER A 144 14.43 -14.56 0.67
N ASP A 145 15.44 -13.73 0.92
CA ASP A 145 16.54 -14.07 1.84
C ASP A 145 16.24 -13.73 3.31
N GLY A 146 15.10 -13.09 3.58
CA GLY A 146 14.64 -12.71 4.92
C GLY A 146 15.50 -11.66 5.60
N LYS A 147 16.38 -10.97 4.86
CA LYS A 147 17.27 -9.94 5.38
C LYS A 147 17.03 -8.64 4.60
N SER A 148 17.41 -7.52 5.20
CA SER A 148 17.38 -6.24 4.50
C SER A 148 18.64 -5.44 4.82
N ASN A 149 19.10 -4.69 3.83
CA ASN A 149 20.12 -3.66 4.03
C ASN A 149 19.67 -2.31 3.48
N TRP A 150 20.32 -1.24 3.95
CA TRP A 150 19.96 0.12 3.55
C TRP A 150 20.10 0.36 2.04
N LEU A 151 21.03 -0.35 1.38
CA LEU A 151 21.30 -0.21 -0.04
C LEU A 151 20.20 -0.89 -0.88
N GLU A 152 19.68 -2.04 -0.47
CA GLU A 152 18.48 -2.67 -1.06
C GLU A 152 17.28 -1.75 -0.98
N GLY A 153 17.04 -1.16 0.20
CA GLY A 153 15.99 -0.16 0.38
C GLY A 153 16.17 1.04 -0.54
N PHE A 154 17.39 1.55 -0.66
CA PHE A 154 17.70 2.66 -1.57
C PHE A 154 17.48 2.29 -3.05
N ILE A 155 17.88 1.09 -3.47
CA ILE A 155 17.67 0.59 -4.84
C ILE A 155 16.17 0.48 -5.14
N LEU A 156 15.36 -0.03 -4.21
CA LEU A 156 13.90 -0.12 -4.37
C LEU A 156 13.27 1.27 -4.50
N MET A 157 13.71 2.25 -3.70
CA MET A 157 13.24 3.63 -3.81
C MET A 157 13.62 4.25 -5.17
N MET A 158 14.85 4.03 -5.64
CA MET A 158 15.28 4.51 -6.97
C MET A 158 14.50 3.84 -8.09
N LEU A 159 14.23 2.54 -7.99
CA LEU A 159 13.40 1.82 -8.96
C LEU A 159 11.98 2.42 -9.02
N TYR A 160 11.37 2.72 -7.88
CA TYR A 160 10.07 3.39 -7.83
C TYR A 160 10.10 4.79 -8.47
N VAL A 161 11.15 5.58 -8.24
CA VAL A 161 11.32 6.89 -8.87
C VAL A 161 11.48 6.76 -10.39
N ILE A 162 12.25 5.79 -10.87
CA ILE A 162 12.40 5.52 -12.32
C ILE A 162 11.05 5.16 -12.93
N ILE A 163 10.26 4.30 -12.27
CA ILE A 163 8.90 3.97 -12.71
C ILE A 163 8.03 5.22 -12.76
N ALA A 164 8.03 6.06 -11.71
CA ALA A 164 7.27 7.29 -11.68
C ALA A 164 7.63 8.23 -12.83
N VAL A 165 8.92 8.42 -13.12
CA VAL A 165 9.39 9.21 -14.26
C VAL A 165 8.97 8.58 -15.58
N ALA A 166 9.01 7.25 -15.69
CA ALA A 166 8.57 6.56 -16.91
C ALA A 166 7.07 6.70 -17.18
N PHE A 167 6.23 6.79 -16.15
CA PHE A 167 4.78 7.06 -16.29
C PHE A 167 4.45 8.54 -16.50
N TRP A 168 5.41 9.43 -16.25
CA TRP A 168 5.26 10.86 -16.51
C TRP A 168 5.38 11.21 -18.00
N TYR A 169 6.18 10.44 -18.76
CA TYR A 169 6.45 10.64 -20.18
C TYR A 169 5.70 9.66 -21.06
#